data_AF-A0A8I2K0S4-F1
#
_entry.id   AF-A0A8I2K0S4-F1
#
_cell.length_a   1.000
_cell.length_b   1.000
_cell.length_c   1.000
_cell.angle_alpha   90.00
_cell.angle_beta   90.00
_cell.angle_gamma   90.00
#
_symmetry.space_group_name_H-M   'P 1'
#
loop_
_entity.id
_entity.type
_entity.pdbx_description
1 polymer ?
#
loop_
_entity_poly.entity_id
_entity_poly.type
_entity_poly.pdbx_seq_one_letter_code
_entity_poly.pdbx_strand_id
1 'polypeptide(L)'
;MFPIKKGKKRTQEFQPVVFLAKMCYLLYTMLEQIKKSFKLDKVLYTGHAKDEMGEEEFGEIKENEVFEAVVDGKVIENYPDDKPYPSCLIYGKTLSARPLHVVCAYSEEDEMTVIVTVYQPHPDRWINFERRKQ
;
A
#
# COMPACT_ATOMS: atom_id res chain seq x y z
N MET A 1 -14.83 -51.45 -33.96
CA MET A 1 -15.72 -50.55 -33.19
C MET A 1 -15.09 -50.36 -31.81
N PHE A 2 -14.36 -49.26 -31.60
CA PHE A 2 -13.66 -48.97 -30.34
C PHE A 2 -14.52 -48.02 -29.49
N PRO A 3 -14.63 -48.20 -28.17
CA PRO A 3 -15.39 -47.28 -27.34
C PRO A 3 -14.60 -45.99 -27.11
N ILE A 4 -15.20 -44.86 -27.47
CA ILE A 4 -14.69 -43.51 -27.19
C ILE A 4 -14.91 -43.23 -25.69
N LYS A 5 -13.82 -43.20 -24.91
CA LYS A 5 -13.87 -42.75 -23.51
C LYS A 5 -14.10 -41.23 -23.49
N LYS A 6 -15.27 -40.80 -23.04
CA LYS A 6 -15.58 -39.38 -22.79
C LYS A 6 -14.67 -38.86 -21.66
N GLY A 7 -13.73 -37.99 -22.01
CA GLY A 7 -12.88 -37.29 -21.05
C GLY A 7 -13.71 -36.41 -20.12
N LYS A 8 -13.60 -36.66 -18.82
CA LYS A 8 -14.13 -35.80 -17.76
C LYS A 8 -13.40 -34.45 -17.85
N LYS A 9 -14.05 -33.43 -18.42
CA LYS A 9 -13.56 -32.05 -18.32
C LYS A 9 -13.58 -31.69 -16.83
N ARG A 10 -12.40 -31.67 -16.21
CA ARG A 10 -12.18 -31.18 -14.85
C ARG A 10 -12.45 -29.68 -14.89
N THR A 11 -13.66 -29.28 -14.54
CA THR A 11 -13.98 -27.90 -14.18
C THR A 11 -13.13 -27.60 -12.95
N GLN A 12 -12.12 -26.75 -13.13
CA GLN A 12 -11.32 -26.24 -12.03
C GLN A 12 -12.21 -25.29 -11.25
N GLU A 13 -12.84 -25.81 -10.19
CA GLU A 13 -13.61 -25.01 -9.26
C GLU A 13 -12.70 -23.93 -8.68
N PHE A 14 -12.99 -22.68 -9.03
CA PHE A 14 -12.38 -21.50 -8.43
C PHE A 14 -12.85 -21.45 -6.97
N GLN A 15 -12.00 -21.83 -6.03
CA GLN A 15 -12.30 -21.81 -4.60
C GLN A 15 -11.99 -20.39 -4.06
N PRO A 16 -13.01 -19.54 -3.79
CA PRO A 16 -12.81 -18.12 -3.46
C PRO A 16 -11.98 -17.90 -2.19
N VAL A 17 -11.95 -18.89 -1.28
CA VAL A 17 -11.21 -18.83 -0.01
C VAL A 17 -9.69 -18.84 -0.23
N VAL A 18 -9.21 -19.58 -1.24
CA VAL A 18 -7.76 -19.66 -1.55
C VAL A 18 -7.27 -18.37 -2.20
N PHE A 19 -8.12 -17.72 -2.98
CA PHE A 19 -7.81 -16.45 -3.65
C PHE A 19 -7.67 -15.30 -2.63
N LEU A 20 -8.61 -15.19 -1.70
CA LEU A 20 -8.58 -14.17 -0.63
C LEU A 20 -7.35 -14.35 0.28
N ALA A 21 -7.02 -15.58 0.67
CA ALA A 21 -5.83 -15.86 1.46
C ALA A 21 -4.53 -15.46 0.72
N LYS A 22 -4.47 -15.71 -0.59
CA LYS A 22 -3.30 -15.34 -1.41
C LYS A 22 -3.16 -13.82 -1.54
N MET A 23 -4.26 -13.09 -1.73
CA MET A 23 -4.23 -11.62 -1.78
C MET A 23 -3.83 -11.00 -0.43
N CYS A 24 -4.38 -11.51 0.66
CA CYS A 24 -4.02 -11.05 2.01
C CYS A 24 -2.54 -11.30 2.31
N TYR A 25 -2.02 -12.46 1.91
CA TYR A 25 -0.59 -12.78 2.06
C TYR A 25 0.31 -11.84 1.25
N LEU A 26 -0.04 -11.55 -0.01
CA LEU A 26 0.72 -10.62 -0.85
C LEU A 26 0.75 -9.20 -0.26
N LEU A 27 -0.38 -8.73 0.25
CA LEU A 27 -0.48 -7.41 0.89
C LEU A 27 0.37 -7.34 2.16
N TYR A 28 0.33 -8.41 2.98
CA TYR A 28 1.13 -8.52 4.19
C TYR A 28 2.63 -8.51 3.86
N THR A 29 3.06 -9.30 2.86
CA THR A 29 4.47 -9.32 2.45
C THR A 29 4.95 -7.98 1.92
N MET A 30 4.11 -7.27 1.16
CA MET A 30 4.43 -5.95 0.62
C MET A 30 4.63 -4.92 1.75
N LEU A 31 3.72 -4.90 2.73
CA LEU A 31 3.86 -3.99 3.88
C LEU A 31 5.14 -4.24 4.67
N GLU A 32 5.51 -5.51 4.91
CA GLU A 32 6.75 -5.84 5.61
C GLU A 32 8.00 -5.42 4.81
N GLN A 33 7.98 -5.55 3.48
CA GLN A 33 9.05 -5.06 2.61
C GLN A 33 9.17 -3.53 2.67
N ILE A 34 8.05 -2.81 2.63
CA ILE A 34 8.01 -1.36 2.79
C ILE A 34 8.59 -0.95 4.14
N LYS A 35 8.12 -1.56 5.24
CA LYS A 35 8.63 -1.28 6.59
C LYS A 35 10.13 -1.57 6.69
N LYS A 36 10.60 -2.63 6.05
CA LYS A 36 12.03 -2.97 6.00
C LYS A 36 12.84 -1.91 5.23
N SER A 37 12.34 -1.41 4.10
CA SER A 37 13.06 -0.40 3.32
C SER A 37 13.23 0.91 4.08
N PHE A 38 12.20 1.35 4.84
CA PHE A 38 12.30 2.51 5.73
C PHE A 38 13.37 2.33 6.81
N LYS A 39 13.46 1.15 7.43
CA LYS A 39 14.49 0.85 8.43
C LYS A 39 15.91 0.79 7.87
N LEU A 40 16.05 0.56 6.57
CA LEU A 40 17.33 0.50 5.86
C LEU A 40 17.66 1.78 5.09
N ASP A 41 16.85 2.84 5.25
CA ASP A 41 16.97 4.10 4.50
C ASP A 41 16.95 3.91 2.96
N LYS A 42 16.25 2.88 2.50
CA LYS A 42 16.01 2.58 1.07
C LYS A 42 14.68 3.17 0.62
N VAL A 43 14.53 4.48 0.75
CA VAL A 43 13.28 5.20 0.44
C VAL A 43 13.57 6.34 -0.53
N LEU A 44 12.80 6.38 -1.62
CA LEU A 44 12.83 7.47 -2.60
C LEU A 44 11.55 8.26 -2.51
N TYR A 45 11.67 9.57 -2.34
CA TYR A 45 10.55 10.50 -2.46
C TYR A 45 10.48 11.03 -3.87
N THR A 46 9.32 10.94 -4.51
CA THR A 46 9.08 11.60 -5.80
C THR A 46 9.04 13.13 -5.61
N GLY A 47 9.20 13.88 -6.70
CA GLY A 47 9.03 15.34 -6.68
C GLY A 47 7.65 15.75 -6.15
N HIS A 48 6.60 15.10 -6.65
CA HIS A 48 5.23 15.33 -6.17
C HIS A 48 5.08 15.09 -4.66
N ALA A 49 5.66 14.03 -4.12
CA ALA A 49 5.63 13.80 -2.67
C ALA A 49 6.32 14.92 -1.89
N LYS A 50 7.45 15.45 -2.39
CA LYS A 50 8.15 16.57 -1.74
C LYS A 50 7.35 17.85 -1.76
N ASP A 51 6.69 18.15 -2.89
CA ASP A 51 5.83 19.33 -3.02
C ASP A 51 4.65 19.23 -2.04
N GLU A 52 3.92 18.11 -2.02
CA GLU A 52 2.79 17.89 -1.09
C GLU A 52 3.21 17.95 0.38
N MET A 53 4.37 17.38 0.73
CA MET A 53 4.92 17.46 2.09
C MET A 53 5.20 18.91 2.52
N GLY A 54 5.71 19.74 1.61
CA GLY A 54 6.05 21.14 1.88
C GLY A 54 4.84 22.07 1.89
N GLU A 55 3.84 21.79 1.05
CA GLU A 55 2.65 22.62 0.83
C GLU A 55 1.43 22.19 1.67
N GLU A 56 1.58 21.18 2.53
CA GLU A 56 0.51 20.64 3.37
C GLU A 56 -0.19 21.72 4.22
N GLU A 57 -1.52 21.80 4.10
CA GLU A 57 -2.36 22.82 4.75
C GLU A 57 -2.33 22.75 6.28
N PHE A 58 -2.13 21.54 6.83
CA PHE A 58 -2.00 21.32 8.26
C PHE A 58 -0.56 21.50 8.80
N GLY A 59 0.34 22.01 7.96
CA GLY A 59 1.76 22.25 8.27
C GLY A 59 2.68 21.25 7.59
N GLU A 60 3.93 21.64 7.36
CA GLU A 60 4.94 20.80 6.70
C GLU A 60 5.00 19.38 7.28
N ILE A 61 5.09 18.38 6.41
CA ILE A 61 5.28 16.97 6.77
C ILE A 61 6.76 16.64 6.61
N LYS A 62 7.40 16.16 7.68
CA LYS A 62 8.81 15.80 7.66
C LYS A 62 9.03 14.33 7.35
N GLU A 63 10.19 13.99 6.78
CA GLU A 63 10.53 12.58 6.48
C GLU A 63 10.46 11.66 7.71
N ASN A 64 10.82 12.17 8.90
CA ASN A 64 10.70 11.39 10.14
C ASN A 64 9.24 11.10 10.49
N GLU A 65 8.32 12.02 10.22
CA GLU A 65 6.88 11.80 10.41
C GLU A 65 6.35 10.74 9.44
N VAL A 66 6.84 10.73 8.19
CA VAL A 66 6.52 9.68 7.21
C VAL A 66 7.04 8.32 7.70
N PHE A 67 8.28 8.27 8.20
CA PHE A 67 8.84 7.05 8.78
C PHE A 67 8.00 6.52 9.94
N GLU A 68 7.65 7.38 10.89
CA GLU A 68 6.81 7.02 12.05
C GLU A 68 5.46 6.46 11.60
N ALA A 69 4.79 7.15 10.68
CA ALA A 69 3.49 6.72 10.16
C ALA A 69 3.57 5.39 9.40
N VAL A 70 4.60 5.14 8.61
CA VAL A 70 4.71 3.89 7.82
C VAL A 70 5.08 2.69 8.68
N VAL A 71 6.05 2.83 9.60
CA VAL A 71 6.55 1.71 10.40
C VAL A 71 5.45 1.09 11.27
N ASP A 72 4.60 1.92 11.88
CA ASP A 72 3.46 1.46 12.69
C ASP A 72 2.11 1.49 11.94
N GLY A 73 2.15 1.85 10.66
CA GLY A 73 0.97 1.96 9.81
C GLY A 73 0.39 0.64 9.35
N LYS A 74 -0.78 0.75 8.72
CA LYS A 74 -1.51 -0.33 8.06
C LYS A 74 -1.95 0.08 6.67
N VAL A 75 -2.01 -0.88 5.75
CA VAL A 75 -2.57 -0.64 4.42
C VAL A 75 -4.09 -0.53 4.53
N ILE A 76 -4.65 0.55 3.98
CA ILE A 76 -6.11 0.81 3.94
C ILE A 76 -6.69 0.73 2.52
N GLU A 77 -5.88 0.97 1.48
CA GLU A 77 -6.25 0.73 0.08
C GLU A 77 -5.08 0.08 -0.65
N ASN A 78 -5.37 -0.78 -1.62
CA ASN A 78 -4.38 -1.50 -2.41
C ASN A 78 -4.64 -1.25 -3.90
N TYR A 79 -3.58 -0.96 -4.66
CA TYR A 79 -3.62 -0.64 -6.08
C TYR A 79 -2.64 -1.56 -6.83
N PRO A 80 -2.98 -2.85 -6.98
CA PRO A 80 -2.07 -3.85 -7.55
C PRO A 80 -1.78 -3.63 -9.04
N ASP A 81 -2.64 -2.87 -9.72
CA ASP A 81 -2.56 -2.63 -11.16
C ASP A 81 -1.76 -1.38 -11.53
N ASP A 82 -1.36 -0.58 -10.53
CA ASP A 82 -0.55 0.62 -10.73
C ASP A 82 0.79 0.31 -11.42
N LYS A 83 1.32 1.33 -12.09
CA LYS A 83 2.57 1.28 -12.85
C LYS A 83 3.50 2.42 -12.41
N PRO A 84 4.84 2.20 -12.39
CA PRO A 84 5.56 1.00 -12.82
C PRO A 84 5.45 -0.19 -11.85
N TYR A 85 5.15 0.07 -10.58
CA TYR A 85 5.05 -0.94 -9.53
C TYR A 85 3.67 -0.88 -8.86
N PRO A 86 3.16 -2.02 -8.35
CA PRO A 86 1.99 -2.05 -7.46
C PRO A 86 2.16 -1.05 -6.32
N SER A 87 1.10 -0.30 -6.03
CA SER A 87 1.11 0.71 -4.97
C SER A 87 0.04 0.43 -3.92
N CYS A 88 0.16 1.07 -2.76
CA CYS A 88 -0.83 0.99 -1.71
C CYS A 88 -0.92 2.31 -0.95
N LEU A 89 -2.07 2.54 -0.31
CA LEU A 89 -2.28 3.64 0.63
C LEU A 89 -2.13 3.11 2.05
N ILE A 90 -1.12 3.62 2.76
CA ILE A 90 -0.89 3.36 4.17
C ILE A 90 -1.50 4.49 5.00
N TYR A 91 -2.24 4.10 6.02
CA TYR A 91 -2.63 4.99 7.12
C TYR A 91 -1.75 4.70 8.33
N GLY A 92 -1.18 5.76 8.88
CA GLY A 92 -0.40 5.73 10.10
C GLY A 92 -0.52 7.01 10.90
N LYS A 93 0.19 7.05 12.02
CA LYS A 93 0.28 8.24 12.86
C LYS A 93 1.73 8.50 13.22
N THR A 94 2.06 9.78 13.34
CA THR A 94 3.31 10.22 13.95
C THR A 94 3.29 9.95 15.45
N LEU A 95 4.44 10.11 16.11
CA LEU A 95 4.55 10.07 17.57
C LEU A 95 3.69 11.15 18.25
N SER A 96 3.43 12.27 17.58
CA SER A 96 2.52 13.32 18.04
C SER A 96 1.03 13.03 17.75
N ALA A 97 0.71 11.80 17.34
CA ALA A 97 -0.63 11.34 16.95
C ALA A 97 -1.25 12.08 15.74
N ARG A 98 -0.41 12.75 14.93
CA ARG A 98 -0.83 13.35 13.65
C ARG A 98 -1.13 12.24 12.65
N PRO A 99 -2.34 12.16 12.07
CA PRO A 99 -2.67 11.14 11.08
C PRO A 99 -2.00 11.48 9.75
N LEU A 100 -1.41 10.48 9.09
CA LEU A 100 -0.83 10.64 7.76
C LEU A 100 -1.31 9.52 6.82
N HIS A 101 -1.53 9.92 5.58
CA HIS A 101 -1.77 9.06 4.43
C HIS A 101 -0.54 9.06 3.55
N VAL A 102 -0.01 7.88 3.28
CA VAL A 102 1.19 7.69 2.47
C VAL A 102 0.85 6.76 1.33
N VAL A 103 0.89 7.26 0.10
CA VAL A 103 0.82 6.41 -1.08
C VAL A 103 2.24 6.00 -1.45
N CYS A 104 2.49 4.70 -1.45
CA CYS A 104 3.82 4.17 -1.75
C CYS A 104 3.77 2.88 -2.56
N ALA A 105 4.80 2.69 -3.36
CA ALA A 105 5.03 1.49 -4.15
C ALA A 105 6.35 0.84 -3.74
N TYR A 106 6.43 -0.49 -3.84
CA TYR A 106 7.66 -1.22 -3.57
C TYR A 106 8.26 -1.75 -4.87
N SER A 107 9.51 -1.38 -5.16
CA SER A 107 10.29 -1.96 -6.26
C SER A 107 11.00 -3.20 -5.72
N GLU A 108 10.58 -4.38 -6.18
CA GLU A 108 11.29 -5.63 -5.87
C GLU A 108 12.68 -5.67 -6.52
N GLU A 109 12.85 -5.03 -7.68
CA GLU A 109 14.10 -5.01 -8.44
C GLU A 109 15.18 -4.20 -7.71
N ASP A 110 14.82 -3.03 -7.20
CA ASP A 110 15.75 -2.11 -6.52
C ASP A 110 15.76 -2.30 -4.98
N GLU A 111 14.87 -3.17 -4.46
CA GLU A 111 14.59 -3.36 -3.04
C GLU A 111 14.31 -2.04 -2.28
N MET A 112 13.55 -1.14 -2.90
CA MET A 112 13.30 0.21 -2.38
C MET A 112 11.81 0.56 -2.38
N THR A 113 11.42 1.41 -1.44
CA THR A 113 10.07 2.01 -1.45
C THR A 113 10.10 3.37 -2.12
N VAL A 114 9.17 3.59 -3.04
CA VAL A 114 8.93 4.88 -3.68
C VAL A 114 7.71 5.52 -3.05
N ILE A 115 7.89 6.71 -2.48
CA ILE A 115 6.82 7.55 -1.92
C ILE A 115 6.25 8.43 -3.03
N VAL A 116 5.02 8.12 -3.43
CA VAL A 116 4.32 8.79 -4.53
C VAL A 116 3.69 10.09 -4.05
N THR A 117 3.01 10.07 -2.90
CA THR A 117 2.47 11.26 -2.26
C THR A 117 2.28 11.02 -0.76
N VAL A 118 2.29 12.09 0.03
CA VAL A 118 2.02 12.08 1.46
C VAL A 118 1.15 13.28 1.81
N TYR A 119 0.10 13.06 2.60
CA TYR A 119 -0.77 14.15 3.07
C TYR A 119 -1.43 13.80 4.40
N GLN A 120 -1.92 14.81 5.12
CA GLN A 120 -2.78 14.61 6.27
C GLN A 120 -4.25 14.44 5.82
N PRO A 121 -4.92 13.32 6.16
CA PRO A 121 -6.29 13.08 5.70
C PRO A 121 -7.30 14.05 6.32
N HIS A 122 -8.04 14.78 5.47
CA HIS A 122 -9.07 15.70 5.92
C HIS A 122 -10.28 14.93 6.52
N PRO A 123 -10.78 15.30 7.71
CA PRO A 123 -11.93 14.62 8.35
C PRO A 123 -13.24 14.74 7.55
N ASP A 124 -13.35 15.73 6.65
CA ASP A 124 -14.50 15.84 5.75
C ASP A 124 -14.51 14.75 4.67
N ARG A 125 -13.34 14.26 4.26
CA ARG A 125 -13.19 13.23 3.22
C ARG A 125 -13.08 11.82 3.80
N TRP A 126 -12.70 11.69 5.07
CA TRP A 126 -12.37 10.41 5.69
C TRP A 126 -13.10 10.16 7.00
N ILE A 127 -13.64 8.94 7.17
CA ILE A 127 -14.16 8.42 8.43
C ILE A 127 -12.99 7.77 9.17
N ASN A 128 -12.71 8.25 10.38
CA ASN A 128 -11.60 7.81 11.23
C ASN A 128 -10.22 7.86 10.55
N PHE A 129 -10.06 8.65 9.49
CA PHE A 129 -8.85 8.68 8.66
C PHE A 129 -8.51 7.33 8.00
N GLU A 130 -9.48 6.45 7.81
CA GLU A 130 -9.24 5.11 7.26
C GLU A 130 -10.14 4.78 6.07
N ARG A 131 -11.37 5.27 6.07
CA ARG A 131 -12.35 4.99 5.03
C ARG A 131 -12.83 6.27 4.37
N ARG A 132 -12.77 6.35 3.04
CA ARG A 132 -13.33 7.48 2.29
C ARG A 132 -14.83 7.60 2.53
N LYS A 133 -15.33 8.82 2.68
CA LYS A 133 -16.77 9.10 2.55
C LYS A 133 -17.13 8.99 1.06
N GLN A 134 -18.09 8.13 0.74
CA GLN A 134 -18.68 8.03 -0.60
C GLN A 134 -19.78 9.07 -0.77
#